data_AF-A0A2E0Q840-F1
#
_entry.id   AF-A0A2E0Q840-F1
#
_cell.length_a   1.000
_cell.length_b   1.000
_cell.length_c   1.000
_cell.angle_alpha   90.00
_cell.angle_beta   90.00
_cell.angle_gamma   90.00
#
_symmetry.space_group_name_H-M   'P 1'
#
loop_
_entity.id
_entity.type
_entity.pdbx_description
1 polymer ?
#
loop_
_entity_poly.entity_id
_entity_poly.type
_entity_poly.pdbx_seq_one_letter_code
_entity_poly.pdbx_strand_id
1 'polypeptide(L)' 'MSKSVNVEVSLAEVGGNQTRLIKKFIKKVKKERIIEDYLERSRYVKPSAKRRRKKILRKETARKLEKKRREKQKIKY' A
#
# COMPACT_ATOMS: atom_id res chain seq x y z
N MET A 1 -18.08 -7.55 22.76
CA MET A 1 -16.78 -7.68 22.06
C MET A 1 -16.81 -6.78 20.84
N SER A 2 -15.90 -5.81 20.72
CA SER A 2 -15.83 -4.96 19.53
C SER A 2 -15.34 -5.80 18.34
N LYS A 3 -15.86 -5.52 17.13
CA LYS A 3 -15.41 -6.19 15.90
C LYS A 3 -13.96 -5.80 15.61
N SER A 4 -13.16 -6.74 15.12
CA SER A 4 -11.81 -6.45 14.65
C SER A 4 -11.87 -5.50 13.44
N VAL A 5 -11.21 -4.35 13.54
CA VAL A 5 -11.11 -3.37 12.46
C VAL A 5 -9.69 -3.38 11.89
N ASN A 6 -9.57 -3.62 10.58
CA ASN A 6 -8.26 -3.67 9.92
C ASN A 6 -7.66 -2.27 9.71
N VAL A 7 -8.49 -1.27 9.39
CA VAL A 7 -8.06 0.13 9.18
C VAL A 7 -9.10 1.07 9.74
N GLU A 8 -8.67 1.94 10.64
CA GLU A 8 -9.46 3.02 11.22
C GLU A 8 -8.69 4.34 11.16
N VAL A 9 -9.39 5.46 10.99
CA VAL A 9 -8.86 6.82 11.17
C VAL A 9 -9.93 7.66 11.83
N SER A 10 -9.62 8.27 12.98
CA SER A 10 -10.53 9.16 13.69
C SER A 10 -10.31 10.64 13.33
N LEU A 11 -11.29 11.49 13.63
CA LEU A 11 -11.17 12.95 13.43
C LEU A 11 -10.13 13.60 14.36
N ALA A 12 -9.90 13.02 15.55
CA ALA A 12 -8.87 13.46 16.47
C ALA A 12 -7.47 13.33 15.85
N GLU A 13 -7.21 12.26 15.09
CA GLU A 13 -5.93 12.02 14.41
C GLU A 13 -5.56 13.06 13.33
N VAL A 14 -6.50 13.90 12.91
CA VAL A 14 -6.34 14.86 11.81
C VAL A 14 -6.71 16.29 12.18
N GLY A 15 -6.94 16.56 13.47
CA GLY A 15 -7.32 17.89 13.96
C GLY A 15 -8.61 18.41 13.34
N GLY A 16 -9.61 17.54 13.17
CA GLY A 16 -10.93 17.90 12.61
C GLY A 16 -10.98 18.11 11.09
N ASN A 17 -9.85 18.08 10.39
CA ASN A 17 -9.83 18.27 8.93
C ASN A 17 -10.24 16.99 8.17
N GLN A 18 -11.45 16.99 7.63
CA GLN A 18 -12.04 15.86 6.90
C GLN A 18 -11.23 15.45 5.65
N THR A 19 -10.68 16.40 4.91
CA THR A 19 -9.86 16.10 3.72
C THR A 19 -8.57 15.36 4.10
N ARG A 20 -7.96 15.72 5.25
CA ARG A 20 -6.82 14.99 5.79
C ARG A 20 -7.22 13.60 6.26
N LEU A 21 -8.42 13.43 6.84
CA LEU A 21 -8.97 12.13 7.23
C LEU A 21 -9.03 11.19 6.03
N ILE A 22 -9.70 11.62 4.95
CA ILE A 22 -9.86 10.83 3.72
C ILE A 22 -8.50 10.44 3.14
N LYS A 23 -7.57 11.40 3.02
CA LYS A 23 -6.22 11.14 2.51
C LYS A 23 -5.45 10.14 3.39
N LYS A 24 -5.56 10.24 4.72
CA LYS A 24 -4.89 9.34 5.66
C LYS A 24 -5.50 7.93 5.62
N PHE A 25 -6.83 7.84 5.54
CA PHE A 25 -7.55 6.58 5.40
C PHE A 25 -7.16 5.87 4.11
N ILE A 26 -7.21 6.57 2.96
CA ILE A 26 -6.77 6.03 1.66
C ILE A 26 -5.31 5.55 1.74
N LYS A 27 -4.41 6.30 2.41
CA LYS A 27 -3.02 5.88 2.62
C LYS A 27 -2.91 4.61 3.47
N LYS A 28 -3.66 4.49 4.57
CA LYS A 28 -3.68 3.29 5.42
C LYS A 28 -4.19 2.07 4.62
N VAL A 29 -5.31 2.21 3.89
CA VAL A 29 -5.86 1.13 3.03
C VAL A 29 -4.85 0.65 2.00
N LYS A 30 -4.17 1.56 1.30
CA LYS A 30 -3.13 1.22 0.31
C LYS A 30 -1.90 0.57 0.96
N LYS A 31 -1.57 0.94 2.20
CA LYS A 31 -0.45 0.35 2.94
C LYS A 31 -0.74 -1.10 3.34
N GLU A 32 -1.95 -1.37 3.82
CA GLU A 32 -2.41 -2.72 4.19
C GLU A 32 -2.73 -3.61 2.98
N ARG A 33 -2.82 -3.04 1.77
CA ARG A 33 -3.06 -3.77 0.51
C ARG A 33 -4.32 -4.63 0.50
N ILE A 34 -5.36 -4.17 1.21
CA ILE A 34 -6.62 -4.90 1.43
C ILE A 34 -7.29 -5.27 0.10
N ILE A 35 -7.30 -4.34 -0.85
CA ILE A 35 -7.95 -4.52 -2.15
C ILE A 35 -7.18 -5.54 -2.98
N GLU A 36 -5.85 -5.43 -3.01
CA GLU A 36 -5.00 -6.36 -3.75
C GLU A 36 -5.08 -7.78 -3.20
N ASP A 37 -5.13 -7.93 -1.88
CA ASP A 37 -5.28 -9.22 -1.20
C ASP A 37 -6.64 -9.85 -1.51
N TYR A 38 -7.71 -9.06 -1.51
CA TYR A 38 -9.04 -9.53 -1.92
C TYR A 38 -9.04 -10.02 -3.38
N LEU A 39 -8.49 -9.22 -4.30
CA LEU A 39 -8.38 -9.59 -5.70
C LEU A 39 -7.50 -10.83 -5.91
N GLU A 40 -6.39 -10.98 -5.17
CA GLU A 40 -5.53 -12.18 -5.22
C GLU A 40 -6.26 -13.44 -4.71
N ARG A 41 -7.16 -13.31 -3.73
CA ARG A 41 -7.94 -14.41 -3.16
C ARG A 41 -9.20 -14.75 -3.96
N SER A 42 -9.68 -13.84 -4.81
CA SER A 42 -10.93 -14.00 -5.56
C SER A 42 -10.96 -15.22 -6.49
N ARG A 43 -9.80 -15.69 -6.96
CA ARG A 43 -9.68 -16.87 -7.84
C ARG A 43 -8.51 -17.73 -7.40
N TYR A 44 -8.64 -19.04 -7.63
CA TYR A 44 -7.51 -19.95 -7.45
C TYR A 44 -6.39 -19.61 -8.42
N VAL A 45 -5.17 -19.54 -7.89
CA VAL A 45 -3.94 -19.35 -8.66
C VAL A 45 -2.93 -20.36 -8.14
N LYS A 46 -2.29 -21.11 -9.04
CA LYS A 46 -1.24 -22.08 -8.68
C LYS A 46 -0.18 -21.42 -7.78
N PRO A 47 0.29 -22.10 -6.71
CA PRO A 47 1.27 -21.54 -5.77
C PRO A 47 2.55 -21.03 -6.45
N SER A 48 3.02 -21.72 -7.49
CA SER A 48 4.19 -21.31 -8.29
C SER A 48 3.98 -19.96 -8.99
N ALA A 49 2.82 -19.77 -9.62
CA ALA A 49 2.45 -18.51 -10.26
C ALA A 49 2.32 -17.38 -9.23
N LYS A 50 1.76 -17.66 -8.04
CA LYS A 50 1.69 -16.72 -6.92
C LYS A 50 3.08 -16.25 -6.48
N ARG A 51 4.01 -17.20 -6.26
CA ARG A 51 5.41 -16.92 -5.91
C ARG A 51 6.12 -16.10 -6.99
N ARG A 52 5.91 -16.43 -8.27
CA ARG A 52 6.48 -15.70 -9.42
C ARG A 52 6.01 -14.25 -9.45
N ARG A 53 4.71 -14.00 -9.34
CA ARG A 53 4.13 -12.65 -9.31
C ARG A 53 4.69 -11.82 -8.16
N LYS A 54 4.78 -12.39 -6.96
CA LYS A 54 5.37 -11.71 -5.79
C LYS A 54 6.84 -11.36 -6.01
N LYS A 55 7.63 -12.24 -6.63
CA LYS A 55 9.04 -11.99 -6.96
C LYS A 55 9.19 -10.83 -7.96
N ILE A 56 8.38 -10.81 -9.02
CA ILE A 56 8.38 -9.73 -10.03
C ILE A 56 8.02 -8.39 -9.37
N LEU A 57 6.92 -8.37 -8.61
CA LEU A 57 6.47 -7.16 -7.91
C LEU A 57 7.57 -6.57 -7.01
N ARG A 58 8.25 -7.41 -6.20
CA ARG A 58 9.35 -6.98 -5.34
C ARG A 58 10.48 -6.32 -6.14
N LYS A 59 10.89 -6.93 -7.25
CA LYS A 59 11.94 -6.39 -8.14
C LYS A 59 11.53 -5.05 -8.74
N GLU A 60 10.30 -4.93 -9.23
CA GLU A 60 9.79 -3.69 -9.79
C GLU A 60 9.69 -2.57 -8.74
N THR A 61 9.23 -2.89 -7.53
CA THR A 61 9.19 -1.92 -6.42
C THR A 61 10.59 -1.42 -6.08
N ALA A 62 11.58 -2.32 -5.97
CA ALA A 62 12.98 -1.96 -5.71
C ALA A 62 13.53 -1.03 -6.80
N ARG A 63 13.35 -1.40 -8.09
CA ARG A 63 13.77 -0.57 -9.23
C ARG A 63 13.13 0.83 -9.22
N LYS A 64 11.83 0.92 -8.92
CA LYS A 64 11.12 2.20 -8.82
C LYS A 64 11.64 3.05 -7.66
N LEU A 65 11.99 2.44 -6.53
CA LEU A 65 12.56 3.14 -5.38
C LEU A 65 13.97 3.67 -5.66
N GLU A 66 14.82 2.86 -6.29
CA GLU A 66 16.16 3.28 -6.72
C GLU A 66 16.10 4.43 -7.71
N LYS A 67 15.22 4.35 -8.72
CA LYS A 67 15.00 5.44 -9.68
C LYS A 67 14.64 6.75 -8.98
N LYS A 68 13.68 6.71 -8.03
CA LYS A 68 13.30 7.88 -7.22
C LYS A 68 14.45 8.43 -6.37
N ARG A 69 15.31 7.56 -5.81
CA ARG A 69 16.49 7.98 -5.04
C ARG A 69 17.49 8.72 -5.94
N ARG A 70 17.76 8.18 -7.13
CA ARG A 70 18.67 8.79 -8.12
C ARG A 70 18.15 10.13 -8.62
N GLU A 71 16.86 10.24 -8.92
CA GLU A 71 16.22 11.51 -9.31
C GLU A 71 16.36 12.57 -8.21
N LYS A 72 16.12 12.21 -6.95
CA LYS A 72 16.32 13.13 -5.82
C LYS A 72 17.78 13.58 -5.66
N GLN A 73 18.74 12.68 -5.88
CA GLN A 73 20.16 13.02 -5.84
C GLN A 73 20.55 13.99 -6.97
N LYS A 74 20.03 13.77 -8.19
CA LYS A 74 20.27 14.65 -9.34
C LYS A 74 19.72 16.07 -9.18
N ILE A 75 18.65 16.26 -8.40
CA ILE A 75 18.05 17.58 -8.13
C ILE A 75 18.85 18.35 -7.05
N LYS A 76 19.67 17.65 -6.25
CA LYS A 76 20.42 18.23 -5.13
C LYS A 76 21.81 18.78 -5.54
N TYR A 77 22.26 18.48 -6.76
CA TYR A 77 23.47 19.01 -7.38
C TYR A 77 23.06 19.91 -8.55
#